data_AF-A0A9N9J599-F1
#
_entry.id   AF-A0A9N9J599-F1
#
_cell.length_a   1.000
_cell.length_b   1.000
_cell.length_c   1.000
_cell.angle_alpha   90.00
_cell.angle_beta   90.00
_cell.angle_gamma   90.00
#
_symmetry.space_group_name_H-M   'P 1'
#
loop_
_entity.id
_entity.type
_entity.pdbx_description
1 polymer ?
#
loop_
_entity_poly.entity_id
_entity_poly.type
_entity_poly.pdbx_seq_one_letter_code
_entity_poly.pdbx_strand_id
1 'polypeptide(L)' 'TSVLSNQEIVDCIKNYDDPTLGASKLVDLADELGSEDNMTAMVVRLPGWGSPMPDHTKDLRKYRLDNDTRTSNRRT' A
#
# COMPACT_ATOMS: atom_id res chain seq x y z
N THR A 1 -11.96 10.59 4.59
CA THR A 1 -10.54 10.50 5.01
C THR A 1 -9.81 9.62 4.00
N SER A 2 -8.61 9.98 3.55
CA SER A 2 -7.84 9.17 2.59
C SER A 2 -7.38 7.86 3.23
N VAL A 3 -7.53 6.73 2.54
CA VAL A 3 -7.23 5.37 3.05
C VAL A 3 -5.72 5.17 3.25
N LEU A 4 -4.90 5.68 2.32
CA LEU A 4 -3.44 5.64 2.36
C LEU A 4 -2.85 7.06 2.37
N SER A 5 -1.72 7.22 3.06
CA SER A 5 -0.89 8.42 2.97
C SER A 5 0.08 8.35 1.78
N ASN A 6 0.55 9.50 1.30
CA ASN A 6 1.53 9.58 0.22
C ASN A 6 2.80 8.77 0.51
N GLN A 7 3.27 8.78 1.76
CA GLN A 7 4.47 8.02 2.13
C GLN A 7 4.22 6.51 2.11
N GLU A 8 3.05 6.05 2.58
CA GLU A 8 2.68 4.62 2.49
C GLU A 8 2.59 4.14 1.04
N ILE A 9 2.10 4.99 0.13
CA ILE A 9 2.05 4.69 -1.32
C ILE A 9 3.46 4.49 -1.87
N VAL A 10 4.38 5.43 -1.59
CA VAL A 10 5.78 5.36 -2.05
C VAL A 10 6.49 4.15 -1.47
N ASP A 11 6.33 3.91 -0.16
CA ASP A 11 6.94 2.79 0.54
C ASP A 11 6.39 1.44 0.10
N CYS A 12 5.11 1.36 -0.27
CA CYS A 12 4.51 0.17 -0.87
C CYS A 12 5.12 -0.11 -2.25
N ILE A 13 5.03 0.87 -3.16
CA ILE A 13 5.40 0.70 -4.58
C ILE A 13 6.88 0.34 -4.75
N LYS A 14 7.79 0.96 -3.97
CA LYS A 14 9.24 0.79 -4.16
C LYS A 14 9.76 -0.61 -3.82
N ASN A 15 8.96 -1.44 -3.14
CA ASN A 15 9.30 -2.83 -2.85
C ASN A 15 9.15 -3.75 -4.08
N TYR A 16 8.70 -3.21 -5.22
CA TYR A 16 8.45 -3.95 -6.45
C TYR A 16 9.31 -3.41 -7.60
N ASP A 17 10.03 -4.30 -8.28
CA ASP A 17 10.79 -3.94 -9.49
C ASP A 17 9.89 -3.73 -10.71
N ASP A 18 8.81 -4.51 -10.78
CA ASP A 18 7.78 -4.40 -11.80
C ASP A 18 6.72 -3.35 -11.41
N PRO A 19 6.59 -2.24 -12.15
CA PRO A 19 5.64 -1.17 -11.83
C PRO A 19 4.18 -1.61 -11.99
N THR A 20 3.89 -2.58 -12.87
CA THR A 20 2.53 -3.11 -13.04
C THR A 20 2.12 -3.91 -11.82
N LEU A 21 3.01 -4.77 -11.32
CA LEU A 21 2.80 -5.46 -10.04
C LEU A 21 2.66 -4.47 -8.87
N GLY A 22 3.51 -3.44 -8.80
CA GLY A 22 3.43 -2.41 -7.76
C GLY A 22 2.10 -1.66 -7.76
N ALA A 23 1.57 -1.32 -8.94
CA ALA A 23 0.25 -0.69 -9.08
C ALA A 23 -0.88 -1.61 -8.60
N SER A 24 -0.86 -2.89 -8.99
CA SER A 24 -1.85 -3.87 -8.55
C SER A 24 -1.81 -4.05 -7.02
N LYS A 25 -0.61 -4.17 -6.46
CA LYS A 25 -0.41 -4.36 -5.01
C LYS A 25 -0.84 -3.15 -4.20
N LEU A 26 -0.74 -1.95 -4.76
CA LEU A 26 -1.25 -0.75 -4.11
C LEU A 26 -2.77 -0.75 -4.02
N VAL A 27 -3.46 -1.18 -5.08
CA VAL A 27 -4.92 -1.32 -5.08
C VAL A 27 -5.34 -2.40 -4.08
N ASP A 28 -4.69 -3.56 -4.08
CA ASP A 28 -4.94 -4.63 -3.10
C ASP A 28 -4.78 -4.09 -1.66
N LEU A 29 -3.71 -3.34 -1.38
CA LEU A 29 -3.46 -2.77 -0.05
C LEU A 29 -4.54 -1.76 0.37
N ALA A 30 -5.05 -0.95 -0.56
CA ALA A 30 -6.10 0.00 -0.25
C ALA A 30 -7.44 -0.71 0.01
N ASP A 31 -7.73 -1.81 -0.70
CA ASP A 31 -8.87 -2.69 -0.44
C ASP A 31 -8.77 -3.31 0.97
N GLU A 32 -7.61 -3.90 1.30
CA GLU A 32 -7.32 -4.49 2.62
C GLU A 32 -7.38 -3.50 3.79
N LEU A 33 -7.29 -2.19 3.51
CA LEU A 33 -7.39 -1.13 4.52
C LEU A 33 -8.78 -0.49 4.59
N GLY A 34 -9.76 -1.06 3.89
CA GLY A 34 -11.16 -0.65 3.98
C GLY A 34 -11.54 0.46 3.00
N SER A 35 -10.92 0.52 1.82
CA SER A 35 -11.44 1.37 0.74
C SER A 35 -12.74 0.79 0.19
N GLU A 36 -13.81 1.59 0.16
CA GLU A 36 -15.15 1.16 -0.27
C GLU A 36 -15.51 1.60 -1.70
N ASP A 37 -14.68 2.41 -2.35
CA ASP A 37 -14.92 2.99 -3.68
C ASP A 37 -14.00 2.38 -4.76
N ASN A 38 -14.29 2.67 -6.03
CA ASN A 38 -13.45 2.28 -7.15
C ASN A 38 -12.03 2.89 -7.01
N MET A 39 -11.03 2.03 -7.13
CA MET A 39 -9.62 2.42 -7.03
C MET A 39 -8.91 2.21 -8.37
N THR A 40 -8.05 3.17 -8.73
CA THR A 40 -7.20 3.08 -9.93
C THR A 40 -5.82 3.63 -9.58
N ALA A 41 -4.77 2.92 -9.98
CA ALA A 41 -3.39 3.32 -9.75
C ALA A 41 -2.59 3.27 -11.06
N MET A 42 -1.69 4.24 -11.26
CA MET A 42 -0.73 4.26 -12.35
C MET A 42 0.66 4.54 -11.78
N VAL A 43 1.62 3.71 -12.18
CA VAL A 43 3.01 3.82 -11.72
C VAL A 43 3.91 4.12 -12.92
N VAL A 44 4.60 5.26 -12.86
CA VAL A 44 5.55 5.69 -13.88
C VAL A 44 6.95 5.57 -13.31
N ARG A 45 7.81 4.77 -13.97
CA ARG A 45 9.21 4.63 -13.57
C ARG A 45 10.03 5.79 -14.10
N LEU A 46 10.77 6.44 -13.20
CA LEU A 46 11.74 7.48 -13.53
C LEU A 46 13.17 6.95 -13.35
N PRO A 47 14.19 7.62 -13.93
CA PRO A 47 15.59 7.29 -13.66
C PRO A 47 15.88 7.24 -12.15
N GLY A 48 16.54 6.18 -11.69
CA GLY A 48 16.80 5.93 -10.27
C GLY A 48 15.82 4.96 -9.58
N TRP A 49 14.82 4.44 -10.30
CA TRP A 49 14.00 3.33 -9.83
C TRP A 49 14.85 2.12 -9.38
N GLY A 50 14.46 1.48 -8.28
CA GLY A 50 15.19 0.35 -7.70
C GLY A 50 16.42 0.74 -6.87
N SER A 51 16.76 2.04 -6.77
CA SER A 51 17.79 2.48 -5.85
C SER A 51 17.36 2.23 -4.40
N PRO A 52 18.28 1.76 -3.52
CA PRO A 52 17.96 1.51 -2.12
C PRO A 52 17.40 2.78 -1.44
N MET A 53 16.22 2.66 -0.83
CA MET A 53 15.57 3.72 -0.08
C MET A 53 14.90 3.16 1.18
N PRO A 54 15.09 3.78 2.36
CA PRO A 54 14.50 3.30 3.61
C PRO A 54 12.97 3.36 3.57
N ASP A 55 12.30 2.29 3.98
CA ASP A 55 10.84 2.24 4.19
C ASP A 55 10.49 2.84 5.55
N HIS A 56 9.73 3.93 5.55
CA HIS A 56 9.41 4.70 6.75
C HIS A 56 8.08 4.29 7.38
N THR A 57 7.25 3.54 6.66
CA THR A 57 5.86 3.24 7.05
C THR A 57 5.59 1.76 7.25
N LYS A 58 6.59 0.89 7.09
CA LYS A 58 6.46 -0.57 7.25
C LYS A 58 5.74 -0.98 8.52
N ASP A 59 6.17 -0.47 9.68
CA ASP A 59 5.61 -0.85 10.97
C ASP A 59 4.18 -0.32 11.14
N LEU A 60 3.90 0.88 10.61
CA LEU A 60 2.57 1.46 10.61
C LEU A 60 1.59 0.63 9.77
N ARG A 61 1.99 0.25 8.54
CA ARG A 61 1.17 -0.57 7.64
C ARG A 61 0.86 -1.93 8.27
N LYS A 62 1.86 -2.57 8.89
CA LYS A 62 1.67 -3.84 9.61
C LYS A 62 0.68 -3.69 10.77
N TYR A 63 0.84 -2.65 11.60
CA TYR A 63 -0.08 -2.37 12.71
C TYR A 63 -1.53 -2.19 12.22
N ARG A 64 -1.73 -1.46 11.11
CA ARG A 64 -3.07 -1.22 10.55
C ARG A 64 -3.70 -2.53 10.06
N LEU A 65 -2.94 -3.34 9.32
CA LEU A 65 -3.39 -4.64 8.80
C LEU A 65 -3.82 -5.59 9.94
N ASP A 66 -3.00 -5.67 10.99
CA ASP A 66 -3.26 -6.52 12.15
C ASP A 66 -4.54 -6.08 12.90
N ASN A 67 -4.78 -4.76 13.00
CA ASN A 67 -5.98 -4.24 13.68
C ASN A 67 -7.24 -4.41 12.83
N ASP A 68 -7.15 -4.26 11.52
CA ASP A 68 -8.30 -4.43 10.64
C ASP A 68 -8.73 -5.90 10.58
N THR A 69 -7.76 -6.82 10.49
CA THR A 69 -8.00 -8.27 10.60
C THR A 69 -8.68 -8.64 11.92
N ARG A 70 -8.22 -8.07 13.05
CA ARG A 70 -8.84 -8.29 14.37
C ARG A 70 -10.25 -7.74 14.47
N THR A 71 -10.55 -6.64 13.77
CA THR A 71 -11.87 -6.01 13.77
C THR A 71 -12.85 -6.82 12.93
N SER A 72 -12.39 -7.36 11.79
CA SER A 72 -13.16 -8.28 10.94
C SER A 72 -13.55 -9.58 11.67
N ASN A 73 -12.63 -10.19 12.41
CA ASN A 73 -12.91 -11.41 13.20
C ASN A 73 -13.88 -11.20 14.38
N ARG A 74 -14.15 -9.97 14.81
CA ARG A 74 -15.13 -9.67 15.88
C ARG A 74 -16.55 -9.48 15.36
N ARG A 75 -16.74 -9.41 14.04
CA ARG A 75 -18.04 -9.17 13.39
C ARG A 75 -18.71 -10.43 12.87
N THR A 76 -18.05 -11.59 12.98
CA THR A 76 -18.58 -12.94 12.74
C THR A 76 -18.94 -13.62 14.05
#